data_AF-A0A9D8B0H5-F1
#
_entry.id   AF-A0A9D8B0H5-F1
#
_cell.length_a   1.000
_cell.length_b   1.000
_cell.length_c   1.000
_cell.angle_alpha   90.00
_cell.angle_beta   90.00
_cell.angle_gamma   90.00
#
_symmetry.space_group_name_H-M   'P 1'
#
loop_
_entity.id
_entity.type
_entity.pdbx_description
1 polymer ?
#
loop_
_entity_poly.entity_id
_entity_poly.type
_entity_poly.pdbx_seq_one_letter_code
_entity_poly.pdbx_strand_id
1 'polypeptide(L)'
;MNCPTCGHQVADNQRFCGNCGSDVRAAAPAAPTPPAGAPIGDGQTAPYAYSQTPSYGGYEHQPYTEPPRPVAGRMIVIIAVLLLAACCAFACGILIGFEASPILFPNSTPGPTPRVSPTREGLLLIWQFLIA
;
A
#
# COMPACT_ATOMS: atom_id res chain seq x y z
N MET A 1 17.02 0.75 -27.32
CA MET A 1 17.02 0.89 -28.80
C MET A 1 16.55 2.30 -29.24
N ASN A 2 16.86 2.76 -30.46
CA ASN A 2 16.31 4.01 -31.01
C ASN A 2 15.15 3.71 -31.95
N CYS A 3 14.12 4.56 -31.96
CA CYS A 3 13.00 4.42 -32.87
C CYS A 3 13.47 4.58 -34.33
N PRO A 4 13.17 3.64 -35.24
CA PRO A 4 13.59 3.75 -36.64
C PRO A 4 12.87 4.89 -37.38
N THR A 5 11.73 5.36 -36.87
CA THR A 5 10.90 6.39 -37.52
C THR A 5 11.29 7.80 -37.11
N CYS A 6 11.66 8.04 -35.85
CA CYS A 6 11.92 9.39 -35.33
C CYS A 6 13.25 9.54 -34.58
N GLY A 7 14.02 8.45 -34.40
CA GLY A 7 15.31 8.46 -33.71
C GLY A 7 15.24 8.55 -32.19
N HIS A 8 14.06 8.74 -31.59
CA HIS A 8 13.91 8.86 -30.14
C HIS A 8 14.35 7.59 -29.41
N GLN A 9 14.92 7.73 -28.21
CA GLN A 9 15.36 6.60 -27.41
C GLN A 9 14.14 5.85 -26.86
N VAL A 10 14.06 4.54 -27.10
CA VAL A 10 12.95 3.68 -26.70
C VAL A 10 13.51 2.48 -25.92
N ALA A 11 12.83 2.11 -24.85
CA ALA A 11 13.20 0.92 -24.07
C ALA A 11 12.95 -0.36 -24.89
N ASP A 12 13.83 -1.35 -24.76
CA ASP A 12 13.83 -2.53 -25.64
C ASP A 12 12.56 -3.41 -25.51
N ASN A 13 11.82 -3.26 -24.42
CA ASN A 13 10.56 -3.95 -24.16
C ASN A 13 9.30 -3.22 -24.70
N GLN A 14 9.42 -2.03 -25.28
CA GLN A 14 8.27 -1.30 -25.83
C GLN A 14 7.94 -1.75 -27.26
N ARG A 15 6.64 -1.79 -27.58
CA ARG A 15 6.13 -2.09 -28.93
C ARG A 15 5.98 -0.84 -29.80
N PHE A 16 5.64 0.30 -29.18
CA PHE A 16 5.43 1.58 -29.86
C PHE A 16 6.35 2.65 -29.31
N CYS A 17 6.69 3.63 -30.13
CA CYS A 17 7.46 4.79 -29.69
C CYS A 17 6.55 5.78 -28.94
N GLY A 18 6.91 6.13 -27.69
CA GLY A 18 6.17 7.13 -26.91
C GLY A 18 6.22 8.56 -27.46
N ASN A 19 7.09 8.84 -28.44
CA ASN A 19 7.22 10.17 -29.05
C ASN A 19 6.43 10.32 -30.36
N CYS A 20 6.43 9.31 -31.24
CA CYS A 20 5.76 9.39 -32.56
C CYS A 20 4.66 8.35 -32.78
N GLY A 21 4.48 7.39 -31.87
CA GLY A 21 3.46 6.35 -31.96
C GLY A 21 3.76 5.20 -32.93
N SER A 22 4.86 5.26 -33.71
CA SER A 22 5.18 4.17 -34.64
C SER A 22 5.62 2.90 -33.91
N ASP A 23 5.27 1.73 -34.44
CA ASP A 23 5.75 0.45 -33.93
C ASP A 23 7.27 0.35 -34.12
N VAL A 24 7.99 0.04 -33.04
CA VAL A 24 9.46 -0.01 -33.03
C VAL A 24 10.01 -1.39 -33.41
N ARG A 25 9.15 -2.41 -33.50
CA ARG A 25 9.49 -3.78 -33.89
C ARG A 25 9.15 -4.07 -35.35
N ALA A 26 8.18 -3.36 -35.92
CA ALA A 26 7.84 -3.40 -37.33
C ALA A 26 8.82 -2.54 -38.15
N ALA A 27 10.06 -2.99 -38.26
CA ALA A 27 10.94 -2.48 -39.30
C ALA A 27 10.43 -2.97 -40.68
N ALA A 28 9.76 -2.05 -41.39
CA ALA A 28 9.30 -2.06 -42.79
C ALA A 28 8.19 -3.08 -43.19
N PRO A 29 7.10 -2.58 -43.78
CA PRO A 29 7.10 -2.42 -45.23
C PRO A 29 7.15 -0.96 -45.67
N ALA A 30 7.85 -0.72 -46.78
CA ALA A 30 7.88 0.55 -47.47
C ALA A 30 6.47 1.11 -47.69
N ALA A 31 6.28 2.39 -47.35
CA ALA A 31 5.07 3.11 -47.72
C ALA A 31 4.92 3.08 -49.26
N PRO A 32 3.69 2.89 -49.80
CA PRO A 32 3.45 3.17 -51.21
C PRO A 32 3.73 4.66 -51.44
N THR A 33 4.70 4.96 -52.29
CA THR A 33 4.92 6.32 -52.80
C THR A 33 3.63 6.79 -53.48
N PRO A 34 3.03 7.92 -53.05
CA PRO A 34 1.93 8.51 -53.79
C PRO A 34 2.44 8.82 -55.21
N PRO A 35 1.73 8.41 -56.28
CA PRO A 35 2.12 8.76 -57.62
C PRO A 35 2.13 10.29 -57.74
N ALA A 36 3.29 10.83 -58.08
CA ALA A 36 3.43 12.23 -58.44
C ALA A 36 2.64 12.48 -59.73
N GLY A 37 1.58 13.28 -59.64
CA GLY A 37 0.93 13.93 -60.77
C GLY A 37 -0.35 13.26 -61.26
N ALA A 38 -1.49 13.79 -60.84
CA ALA A 38 -2.68 13.89 -61.68
C ALA A 38 -3.43 15.19 -61.33
N PRO A 39 -3.84 16.01 -62.32
CA PRO A 39 -4.59 17.22 -62.06
C PRO A 39 -5.97 16.86 -61.50
N ILE A 40 -6.38 17.54 -60.44
CA ILE A 40 -7.71 17.40 -59.83
C ILE A 40 -8.71 18.02 -60.81
N GLY A 41 -9.30 17.19 -61.67
CA GLY A 41 -10.40 17.54 -62.54
C GLY A 41 -11.71 17.50 -61.78
N ASP A 42 -12.44 18.59 -61.86
CA ASP A 42 -13.77 18.83 -61.32
C ASP A 42 -14.80 17.82 -61.87
N GLY A 43 -15.38 17.06 -60.94
CA GLY A 43 -16.64 16.36 -61.12
C GLY A 43 -16.53 14.87 -61.43
N GLN A 44 -16.83 14.02 -60.44
CA GLN A 44 -17.79 12.93 -60.58
C GLN A 44 -18.06 12.20 -59.26
N THR A 45 -19.34 12.02 -59.00
CA THR A 45 -19.95 11.11 -58.03
C THR A 45 -19.50 9.66 -58.24
N ALA A 46 -19.06 9.00 -57.16
CA ALA A 46 -19.31 7.59 -56.92
C ALA A 46 -19.46 7.38 -55.41
N PRO A 47 -20.59 6.84 -54.91
CA PRO A 47 -20.69 6.41 -53.54
C PRO A 47 -19.86 5.14 -53.46
N TYR A 48 -18.57 5.27 -53.15
CA TYR A 48 -17.76 4.11 -52.87
C TYR A 48 -18.35 3.45 -51.62
N ALA A 49 -19.00 2.32 -51.87
CA ALA A 49 -19.36 1.36 -50.87
C ALA A 49 -18.13 1.18 -49.97
N TYR A 50 -18.26 1.58 -48.70
CA TYR A 50 -17.38 1.11 -47.66
C TYR A 50 -17.67 -0.39 -47.54
N SER A 51 -16.98 -1.17 -48.35
CA SER A 51 -16.83 -2.59 -48.15
C SER A 51 -16.22 -2.78 -46.76
N GLN A 52 -17.10 -3.20 -45.85
CA GLN A 52 -16.86 -4.09 -44.72
C GLN A 52 -15.46 -3.97 -44.11
N THR A 53 -15.37 -3.34 -42.95
CA THR A 53 -14.26 -3.56 -42.02
C THR A 53 -14.06 -5.07 -41.86
N PRO A 54 -12.90 -5.66 -42.23
CA PRO A 54 -12.59 -7.00 -41.80
C PRO A 54 -12.60 -6.99 -40.27
N SER A 55 -13.62 -7.62 -39.70
CA SER A 55 -13.71 -7.90 -38.27
C SER A 55 -12.60 -8.90 -37.95
N TYR A 56 -11.40 -8.38 -37.73
CA TYR A 56 -10.31 -9.14 -37.15
C TYR A 56 -10.68 -9.35 -35.69
N GLY A 57 -11.41 -10.44 -35.45
CA GLY A 57 -11.72 -11.04 -34.16
C GLY A 57 -12.04 -10.05 -33.06
N GLY A 58 -13.33 -9.93 -32.72
CA GLY A 58 -13.78 -9.20 -31.53
C GLY A 58 -12.94 -9.58 -30.32
N TYR A 59 -12.01 -8.70 -29.95
CA TYR A 59 -11.66 -8.54 -28.57
C TYR A 59 -12.76 -7.64 -28.02
N GLU A 60 -13.75 -8.24 -27.40
CA GLU A 60 -14.45 -7.55 -26.31
C GLU A 60 -13.36 -6.89 -25.46
N HIS A 61 -13.47 -5.57 -25.27
CA HIS A 61 -12.71 -4.90 -24.23
C HIS A 61 -13.17 -5.52 -22.91
N GLN A 62 -12.55 -6.63 -22.52
CA GLN A 62 -12.63 -7.12 -21.17
C GLN A 62 -12.14 -5.96 -20.31
N PRO A 63 -12.96 -5.46 -19.36
CA PRO A 63 -12.50 -4.45 -18.43
C PRO A 63 -11.25 -5.03 -17.78
N TYR A 64 -10.08 -4.46 -18.09
CA TYR A 64 -8.86 -4.83 -17.41
C TYR A 64 -9.08 -4.38 -15.97
N THR A 65 -9.50 -5.30 -15.12
CA THR A 65 -9.46 -5.11 -13.68
C THR A 65 -7.99 -4.92 -13.37
N GLU A 66 -7.58 -3.65 -13.19
CA GLU A 66 -6.29 -3.32 -12.62
C GLU A 66 -6.06 -4.25 -11.44
N PRO A 67 -4.95 -5.02 -11.39
CA PRO A 67 -4.65 -5.82 -10.22
C PRO A 67 -4.70 -4.87 -9.02
N PRO A 68 -5.42 -5.21 -7.93
CA PRO A 68 -5.60 -4.31 -6.82
C PRO A 68 -4.23 -3.89 -6.31
N ARG A 69 -3.84 -2.65 -6.62
CA ARG A 69 -2.63 -2.04 -6.07
C ARG A 69 -2.73 -2.24 -4.56
N PRO A 70 -1.72 -2.85 -3.91
CA PRO A 70 -1.81 -3.12 -2.49
C PRO A 70 -2.01 -1.77 -1.79
N VAL A 71 -3.21 -1.52 -1.27
CA VAL A 71 -3.55 -0.33 -0.48
C VAL A 71 -2.86 -0.34 0.89
N ALA A 72 -1.79 -1.12 1.01
CA ALA A 72 -0.93 -1.28 2.17
C ALA A 72 -0.46 0.08 2.71
N GLY A 73 -0.22 1.07 1.84
CA GLY A 73 0.15 2.41 2.27
C GLY A 73 -0.94 3.12 3.10
N ARG A 74 -2.22 2.97 2.75
CA ARG A 74 -3.33 3.63 3.47
C ARG A 74 -3.67 2.90 4.77
N MET A 75 -3.55 1.58 4.79
CA MET A 75 -3.77 0.77 6.00
C MET A 75 -2.68 1.00 7.05
N ILE A 76 -1.42 1.17 6.64
CA ILE A 76 -0.31 1.47 7.57
C ILE A 76 -0.54 2.82 8.27
N VAL A 77 -0.99 3.85 7.54
CA VAL A 77 -1.28 5.17 8.12
C VAL A 77 -2.42 5.10 9.14
N ILE A 78 -3.50 4.36 8.83
CA ILE A 78 -4.64 4.20 9.75
C ILE A 78 -4.19 3.46 11.02
N ILE A 79 -3.44 2.37 10.90
CA ILE A 79 -2.93 1.62 12.05
C ILE A 79 -2.00 2.50 12.90
N ALA A 80 -1.10 3.26 12.28
CA ALA A 80 -0.20 4.17 13.00
C ALA A 80 -0.97 5.25 13.78
N VAL A 81 -2.00 5.85 13.18
CA VAL A 81 -2.84 6.86 13.85
C VAL A 81 -3.63 6.25 15.01
N LEU A 82 -4.20 5.06 14.84
CA LEU A 82 -4.94 4.37 15.90
C LEU A 82 -4.03 4.00 17.09
N LEU A 83 -2.82 3.51 16.82
CA LEU A 83 -1.84 3.20 17.86
C LEU A 83 -1.37 4.45 18.60
N LEU A 84 -1.12 5.55 17.89
CA LEU A 84 -0.74 6.82 18.50
C LEU A 84 -1.87 7.36 19.40
N ALA A 85 -3.11 7.35 18.90
CA ALA A 85 -4.27 7.82 19.67
C ALA A 85 -4.49 6.98 20.94
N ALA A 86 -4.36 5.65 20.84
CA ALA A 86 -4.45 4.76 21.99
C ALA A 86 -3.33 5.01 23.02
N CYS A 87 -2.10 5.23 22.55
CA CYS A 87 -0.96 5.55 23.40
C CYS A 87 -1.16 6.90 24.12
N CYS A 88 -1.64 7.92 23.41
CA CYS A 88 -1.99 9.21 24.01
C CYS A 88 -3.12 9.08 25.03
N ALA A 89 -4.18 8.32 24.73
CA ALA A 89 -5.29 8.11 25.66
C ALA A 89 -4.83 7.36 26.93
N PHE A 90 -3.94 6.38 26.79
CA PHE A 90 -3.38 5.65 27.92
C PHE A 90 -2.45 6.52 28.76
N ALA A 91 -1.57 7.31 28.13
CA ALA A 91 -0.70 8.25 28.82
C ALA A 91 -1.51 9.33 29.55
N CYS A 92 -2.49 9.95 28.89
CA CYS A 92 -3.39 10.91 29.51
C CYS A 92 -4.24 10.28 30.62
N GLY A 93 -4.74 9.05 30.41
CA GLY A 93 -5.50 8.30 31.41
C GLY A 93 -4.67 7.95 32.64
N ILE A 94 -3.39 7.65 32.50
CA ILE A 94 -2.47 7.45 33.64
C ILE A 94 -2.20 8.77 34.35
N LEU A 95 -1.91 9.85 33.60
CA LEU A 95 -1.62 11.16 34.17
C LEU A 95 -2.82 11.76 34.92
N ILE A 96 -4.04 11.58 34.38
CA ILE A 96 -5.28 12.09 34.98
C ILE A 96 -5.84 11.09 36.01
N GLY A 97 -5.72 9.79 35.77
CA GLY A 97 -6.18 8.73 36.68
C GLY A 97 -5.33 8.58 37.93
N PHE A 98 -4.12 9.12 37.96
CA PHE A 98 -3.34 9.24 39.19
C PHE A 98 -4.00 10.17 40.22
N GLU A 99 -4.87 11.11 39.78
CA GLU A 99 -5.69 11.92 40.69
C GLU A 99 -7.00 11.23 41.11
N ALA A 100 -7.48 10.23 40.36
CA ALA A 100 -8.67 9.43 40.71
C ALA A 100 -8.34 8.19 41.56
N SER A 101 -7.06 7.95 41.88
CA SER A 101 -6.61 6.80 42.67
C SER A 101 -6.66 6.92 44.21
N PRO A 102 -7.08 8.02 44.90
CA PRO A 102 -7.22 7.96 46.36
C PRO A 102 -8.44 7.15 46.85
N ILE A 103 -9.31 6.67 45.94
CA ILE A 103 -10.57 5.97 46.32
C ILE A 103 -10.50 4.43 46.20
N LEU A 104 -9.47 3.86 45.55
CA LEU A 104 -9.27 2.40 45.50
C LEU A 104 -8.28 1.87 46.55
N PHE A 105 -7.60 2.76 47.28
CA PHE A 105 -6.93 2.44 48.52
C PHE A 105 -7.68 3.09 49.69
N PRO A 106 -8.85 2.55 50.11
CA PRO A 106 -9.33 2.85 51.45
C PRO A 106 -8.20 2.46 52.38
N ASN A 107 -7.68 3.46 53.10
CA ASN A 107 -6.72 3.37 54.19
C ASN A 107 -6.77 1.99 54.86
N SER A 108 -5.95 1.05 54.38
CA SER A 108 -5.59 -0.15 55.13
C SER A 108 -4.64 0.32 56.21
N THR A 109 -5.18 1.04 57.21
CA THR A 109 -4.54 1.14 58.52
C THR A 109 -4.15 -0.29 58.87
N PRO A 110 -2.85 -0.62 58.98
CA PRO A 110 -2.46 -1.90 59.51
C PRO A 110 -3.06 -1.93 60.92
N GLY A 111 -4.02 -2.83 61.15
CA GLY A 111 -4.50 -3.08 62.50
C GLY A 111 -3.30 -3.35 63.41
N PRO A 112 -3.37 -2.97 64.70
CA PRO A 112 -2.25 -3.15 65.61
C PRO A 112 -1.80 -4.61 65.54
N THR A 113 -0.60 -4.84 65.01
CA THR A 113 -0.03 -6.17 64.96
C THR A 113 0.06 -6.67 66.40
N PRO A 114 -0.44 -7.89 66.70
CA PRO A 114 -0.18 -8.47 68.00
C PRO A 114 1.34 -8.56 68.16
N ARG A 115 1.87 -7.91 69.20
CA ARG A 115 3.25 -8.03 69.62
C ARG A 115 3.46 -9.49 70.03
N VAL A 116 3.85 -10.33 69.09
CA VAL A 116 4.34 -11.67 69.41
C VAL A 116 5.72 -11.47 70.01
N SER A 117 5.78 -11.37 71.33
CA SER A 117 7.03 -11.51 72.06
C SER A 117 7.59 -12.90 71.74
N PRO A 118 8.79 -13.02 71.16
CA PRO A 118 9.35 -14.34 70.92
C PRO A 118 9.57 -15.03 72.27
N THR A 119 8.80 -16.08 72.56
CA THR A 119 9.13 -16.96 73.68
C THR A 119 10.47 -17.61 73.40
N ARG A 120 11.26 -17.83 74.46
CA ARG A 120 12.62 -18.40 74.41
C ARG A 120 12.71 -19.69 73.58
N GLU A 121 11.60 -20.43 73.52
CA GLU A 121 11.43 -21.67 72.73
C GLU A 121 11.51 -21.40 71.23
N GLY A 122 10.90 -20.32 70.73
CA GLY A 122 10.94 -19.94 69.32
C GLY A 122 12.33 -19.53 68.84
N LEU A 123 13.13 -18.91 69.72
CA LEU A 123 14.51 -18.53 69.39
C LEU A 123 15.45 -19.75 69.31
N LEU A 124 15.22 -20.77 70.14
CA LEU A 124 16.00 -22.01 70.13
C LEU A 124 15.73 -22.84 68.87
N LEU A 125 14.48 -22.89 68.40
CA LEU A 125 14.11 -23.57 67.16
C LEU A 125 14.77 -22.94 65.92
N ILE A 126 14.82 -21.61 65.86
CA ILE A 126 15.50 -20.88 64.77
C ILE A 126 17.01 -21.18 64.79
N TRP A 127 17.62 -21.25 65.97
CA TRP A 127 19.04 -21.56 66.09
C TRP A 127 19.37 -23.01 65.71
N GLN A 128 18.50 -23.97 66.03
CA GLN A 128 18.66 -25.37 65.66
C GLN A 128 18.60 -25.60 64.14
N PHE A 129 17.75 -24.85 63.43
CA PHE A 129 17.67 -24.90 61.96
C PHE A 129 18.86 -24.27 61.23
N LEU A 130 19.59 -23.34 61.87
CA LEU A 130 20.75 -22.69 61.27
C LEU A 130 22.05 -23.50 61.40
N ILE A 131 22.05 -24.55 62.23
CA ILE A 131 23.24 -25.37 62.55
C ILE A 131 23.13 -26.79 62.00
N ALA A 132 21.95 -27.20 61.54
CA ALA A 132 21.73 -28.42 60.77
C ALA A 132 22.00 -28.18 59.28
#